data_AF-A0AA97H1F1-F1
#
_entry.id   AF-A0AA97H1F1-F1
#
_cell.length_a   1.000
_cell.length_b   1.000
_cell.length_c   1.000
_cell.angle_alpha   90.00
_cell.angle_beta   90.00
_cell.angle_gamma   90.00
#
_symmetry.space_group_name_H-M   'P 1'
#
loop_
_entity.id
_entity.type
_entity.pdbx_description
1 polymer ?
#
loop_
_entity_poly.entity_id
_entity_poly.type
_entity_poly.pdbx_seq_one_letter_code
_entity_poly.pdbx_strand_id
1 'polypeptide(L)' 'MEIPQQSYRDLFTLMREEPEAKNFYAQLPPETQEEMRSHAFRVNSLDHMRACADAFVRREEQD' A
#
# COMPACT_ATOMS: atom_id res chain seq x y z
N MET A 1 19.36 3.66 21.92
CA MET A 1 18.00 3.44 21.36
C MET A 1 18.18 3.42 19.86
N GLU A 2 18.20 2.23 19.28
CA GLU A 2 18.20 2.07 17.83
C GLU A 2 16.83 2.55 17.36
N ILE A 3 16.80 3.72 16.74
CA ILE A 3 15.60 4.18 16.03
C ILE A 3 15.43 3.14 14.93
N PRO A 4 14.35 2.33 14.91
CA PRO A 4 14.16 1.41 13.80
C PRO A 4 14.13 2.30 12.56
N GLN A 5 15.12 2.12 11.67
CA GLN A 5 15.14 2.80 10.39
C GLN A 5 13.88 2.34 9.67
N GLN A 6 12.80 3.11 9.80
CA GLN A 6 11.61 3.01 8.98
C GLN A 6 12.05 3.48 7.59
N SER A 7 12.76 2.60 6.89
CA SER A 7 13.11 2.77 5.50
C SER A 7 11.81 2.73 4.75
N TYR A 8 11.27 3.92 4.45
CA TYR A 8 10.20 4.11 3.50
C TYR A 8 10.51 3.30 2.24
N ARG A 9 9.77 2.20 2.05
CA ARG A 9 9.92 1.33 0.88
C ARG A 9 8.88 1.73 -0.15
N ASP A 10 9.30 1.76 -1.40
CA ASP A 10 8.35 1.86 -2.50
C ASP A 10 7.43 0.63 -2.49
N LEU A 11 6.18 0.82 -2.91
CA LEU A 11 5.18 -0.24 -3.01
C LEU A 11 5.71 -1.50 -3.72
N PHE A 12 6.47 -1.32 -4.81
CA PHE A 12 7.11 -2.42 -5.54
C PHE A 12 8.16 -3.16 -4.71
N THR A 13 8.93 -2.44 -3.92
CA THR A 13 9.93 -3.01 -3.02
C THR A 13 9.24 -3.83 -1.93
N LEU A 14 8.16 -3.30 -1.34
CA LEU A 14 7.33 -4.01 -0.36
C LEU A 14 6.74 -5.30 -0.96
N MET A 15 6.12 -5.23 -2.15
CA MET A 15 5.54 -6.41 -2.81
C MET A 15 6.58 -7.47 -3.19
N ARG A 16 7.84 -7.08 -3.41
CA ARG A 16 8.93 -8.01 -3.72
C ARG A 16 9.42 -8.73 -2.47
N GLU A 17 9.44 -8.06 -1.34
CA GLU A 17 9.94 -8.60 -0.07
C GLU A 17 8.86 -9.32 0.74
N GLU A 18 7.61 -8.83 0.66
CA GLU A 18 6.46 -9.40 1.34
C GLU A 18 5.45 -9.98 0.32
N PRO A 19 5.44 -11.31 0.13
CA PRO A 19 4.48 -11.95 -0.78
C PRO A 19 3.03 -11.73 -0.35
N GLU A 20 2.77 -11.51 0.94
CA GLU A 20 1.45 -11.14 1.46
C GLU A 20 0.99 -9.76 0.99
N ALA A 21 1.89 -8.78 0.90
CA ALA A 21 1.59 -7.45 0.35
C ALA A 21 1.25 -7.53 -1.14
N LYS A 22 1.96 -8.38 -1.88
CA LYS A 22 1.64 -8.64 -3.28
C LYS A 22 0.26 -9.29 -3.44
N ASN A 23 -0.06 -10.29 -2.62
CA ASN A 23 -1.38 -10.93 -2.65
C ASN A 23 -2.50 -9.97 -2.24
N PHE A 24 -2.26 -9.10 -1.25
CA PHE A 24 -3.21 -8.07 -0.87
C PHE A 24 -3.43 -7.08 -2.01
N TYR A 25 -2.34 -6.57 -2.61
CA TYR A 25 -2.41 -5.65 -3.76
C TYR A 25 -3.23 -6.24 -4.91
N ALA A 26 -3.00 -7.52 -5.24
CA ALA A 26 -3.70 -8.19 -6.33
C ALA A 26 -5.21 -8.42 -6.07
N GLN A 27 -5.64 -8.37 -4.80
CA GLN A 27 -7.04 -8.48 -4.42
C GLN A 27 -7.76 -7.13 -4.36
N LEU A 28 -7.03 -6.00 -4.43
CA LEU A 28 -7.62 -4.67 -4.45
C LEU A 28 -8.31 -4.38 -5.79
N PRO A 29 -9.34 -3.53 -5.81
CA PRO A 29 -9.96 -3.10 -7.05
C PRO A 29 -8.92 -2.41 -7.97
N PRO A 30 -9.06 -2.55 -9.29
CA PRO A 30 -8.10 -2.00 -10.25
C PRO A 30 -7.96 -0.48 -10.14
N GLU A 31 -9.02 0.23 -9.76
CA GLU A 31 -9.00 1.68 -9.50
C GLU A 31 -8.13 2.03 -8.29
N THR A 32 -8.28 1.30 -7.18
CA THR A 32 -7.41 1.46 -6.00
C THR A 32 -5.96 1.10 -6.32
N GLN A 33 -5.71 0.05 -7.12
CA GLN A 33 -4.36 -0.30 -7.57
C GLN A 33 -3.74 0.83 -8.40
N GLU A 34 -4.51 1.44 -9.29
CA GLU A 34 -4.07 2.56 -10.12
C GLU A 34 -3.77 3.81 -9.29
N GLU A 35 -4.60 4.15 -8.30
CA GLU A 35 -4.32 5.25 -7.38
C GLU A 35 -3.05 4.97 -6.54
N MET A 36 -2.90 3.75 -6.05
CA MET A 36 -1.71 3.33 -5.28
C MET A 36 -0.43 3.26 -6.10
N ARG A 37 -0.50 3.03 -7.43
CA ARG A 37 0.67 3.09 -8.32
C ARG A 37 1.00 4.52 -8.72
N SER A 38 -0.02 5.36 -8.92
CA SER A 38 0.07 6.72 -9.44
C SER A 38 0.64 7.67 -8.38
N HIS A 39 0.09 7.56 -7.18
CA HIS A 39 0.74 8.09 -5.99
C HIS A 39 1.86 7.11 -5.63
N ALA A 40 3.12 7.46 -5.88
CA ALA A 40 4.28 6.68 -5.47
C ALA A 40 4.33 6.53 -3.93
N PHE A 41 3.46 5.69 -3.38
CA PHE A 41 3.19 5.58 -1.97
C PHE A 41 4.37 4.92 -1.29
N ARG A 42 4.95 5.67 -0.36
CA ARG A 42 5.94 5.15 0.58
C ARG A 42 5.20 4.37 1.67
N VAL A 43 4.99 3.08 1.43
CA VAL A 43 4.38 2.17 2.39
C VAL A 43 5.48 1.48 3.20
N ASN A 44 5.42 1.64 4.52
CA ASN A 44 6.41 1.06 5.44
C ASN A 44 6.11 -0.40 5.79
N SER A 45 4.86 -0.83 5.66
CA SER A 45 4.38 -2.16 6.07
C SER A 45 3.05 -2.49 5.40
N LEU A 46 2.69 -3.77 5.37
CA LEU A 46 1.37 -4.25 4.95
C LEU A 46 0.20 -3.51 5.61
N ASP A 47 0.33 -3.17 6.90
CA ASP A 47 -0.71 -2.46 7.65
C ASP A 47 -0.95 -1.04 7.10
N HIS A 48 0.14 -0.32 6.77
CA HIS A 48 0.08 0.99 6.13
C HIS A 48 -0.54 0.91 4.74
N MET A 49 -0.23 -0.16 4.01
CA MET A 49 -0.80 -0.45 2.70
C MET A 49 -2.31 -0.71 2.79
N ARG A 50 -2.77 -1.45 3.83
CA ARG A 50 -4.19 -1.66 4.13
C ARG A 50 -4.91 -0.36 4.50
N ALA A 51 -4.31 0.45 5.38
CA ALA A 51 -4.89 1.72 5.78
C ALA A 51 -5.04 2.70 4.60
N CYS A 52 -4.06 2.74 3.69
CA CYS A 52 -4.18 3.52 2.45
C CYS A 52 -5.27 2.97 1.54
N ALA A 53 -5.29 1.65 1.30
CA ALA A 53 -6.31 1.04 0.47
C ALA A 53 -7.73 1.29 1.01
N ASP A 54 -7.93 1.22 2.33
CA ASP A 54 -9.22 1.53 2.98
C ASP A 54 -9.63 3.00 2.76
N ALA A 55 -8.67 3.93 2.82
CA ALA A 55 -8.92 5.34 2.55
C ALA A 55 -9.34 5.61 1.10
N PHE A 56 -8.85 4.83 0.13
CA PHE A 56 -9.25 4.93 -1.27
C PHE A 56 -10.64 4.31 -1.51
N VAL A 57 -10.87 3.10 -1.00
CA VAL A 57 -12.16 2.41 -1.14
C VAL A 57 -13.31 3.21 -0.52
N ARG A 58 -13.11 3.81 0.66
CA ARG A 58 -14.13 4.67 1.29
C ARG A 58 -14.40 5.97 0.54
N ARG A 59 -13.47 6.41 -0.31
CA ARG A 59 -13.63 7.62 -1.12
C ARG A 59 -14.57 7.37 -2.30
N GLU A 60 -14.62 6.14 -2.82
CA GLU A 60 -15.57 5.73 -3.85
C GLU A 60 -17.01 5.61 -3.32
N GLU A 61 -17.22 5.35 -2.02
CA GLU A 61 -18.57 5.26 -1.44
C GLU A 61 -19.25 6.64 -1.19
N GLN A 62 -18.57 7.76 -1.47
CA GLN A 62 -19.11 9.11 -1.27
C GLN A 62 -19.35 9.92 -2.55
N ASP A 63 -19.11 9.35 -3.73
CA ASP A 63 -19.41 9.99 -5.03
C ASP A 63 -20.71 9.44 -5.65
#